data_AF-A0A0M2RG09-F1
#
_entry.id   AF-A0A0M2RG09-F1
#
_cell.length_a   1.000
_cell.length_b   1.000
_cell.length_c   1.000
_cell.angle_alpha   90.00
_cell.angle_beta   90.00
_cell.angle_gamma   90.00
#
_symmetry.space_group_name_H-M   'P 1'
#
loop_
_entity.id
_entity.type
_entity.pdbx_description
1 polymer ?
#
loop_
_entity_poly.entity_id
_entity_poly.type
_entity_poly.pdbx_seq_one_letter_code
_entity_poly.pdbx_strand_id
1 'polypeptide(L)'
;LDGRPVMVIGHQKGHTTAELVARNFGMASPAGHRKALRLMRLAARLGLPVVTLVDTPGADPGVSAEQQGQAAAIAENILALSVLPTPVVAVVTGEGGSGGALALAVADRVLMLEHAVYSVISPEGCAAILWPDSSAAPQAARALRLTAADLCRLGVVDEVVPEPTPAAHGDPAAAADLLGRAVAGHLAGLLDVPTATLVRHRRNRFRRYGAARATGTTR
;
A
#
# COMPACT_ATOMS: atom_id res chain seq x y z
N LEU A 1 -15.06 -11.63 -4.79
CA LEU A 1 -15.61 -10.28 -4.58
C LEU A 1 -16.88 -10.18 -5.41
N ASP A 2 -18.06 -10.25 -4.80
CA ASP A 2 -19.36 -10.27 -5.50
C ASP A 2 -19.44 -11.32 -6.63
N GLY A 3 -19.04 -12.56 -6.33
CA GLY A 3 -18.98 -13.65 -7.31
C GLY A 3 -17.81 -13.59 -8.30
N ARG A 4 -17.06 -12.47 -8.36
CA ARG A 4 -15.87 -12.34 -9.21
C ARG A 4 -14.62 -12.95 -8.54
N PRO A 5 -13.87 -13.80 -9.25
CA PRO A 5 -12.58 -14.29 -8.77
C PRO A 5 -11.54 -13.16 -8.80
N VAL A 6 -10.77 -13.05 -7.73
CA VAL A 6 -9.71 -12.04 -7.56
C VAL A 6 -8.50 -12.67 -6.88
N MET A 7 -7.30 -12.20 -7.20
CA MET A 7 -6.09 -12.54 -6.47
C MET A 7 -5.93 -11.58 -5.29
N VAL A 8 -5.97 -12.08 -4.07
CA VAL A 8 -5.73 -11.27 -2.86
C VAL A 8 -4.32 -11.56 -2.34
N ILE A 9 -3.55 -10.50 -2.09
CA ILE A 9 -2.19 -10.58 -1.55
C ILE A 9 -2.07 -9.54 -0.44
N GLY A 10 -1.53 -9.89 0.71
CA GLY A 10 -1.39 -8.90 1.77
C GLY A 10 -0.30 -9.22 2.77
N HIS A 11 0.04 -8.22 3.54
CA HIS A 11 0.81 -8.40 4.76
C HIS A 11 -0.08 -9.05 5.82
N GLN A 12 0.54 -9.80 6.73
CA GLN A 12 -0.18 -10.20 7.92
C GLN A 12 0.69 -10.15 9.17
N LYS A 13 0.25 -9.34 10.11
CA LYS A 13 0.88 -9.13 11.42
C LYS A 13 0.57 -10.24 12.40
N GLY A 14 -0.69 -10.37 12.83
CA GLY A 14 -1.10 -11.26 13.93
C GLY A 14 -1.84 -10.47 15.02
N HIS A 15 -2.64 -11.16 15.82
CA HIS A 15 -3.48 -10.57 16.87
C HIS A 15 -2.96 -10.83 18.28
N THR A 16 -2.04 -11.80 18.44
CA THR A 16 -1.37 -12.10 19.70
C THR A 16 0.13 -11.86 19.57
N THR A 17 0.84 -11.69 20.69
CA THR A 17 2.30 -11.54 20.69
C THR A 17 3.00 -12.72 20.02
N ALA A 18 2.52 -13.95 20.27
CA ALA A 18 3.08 -15.15 19.64
C ALA A 18 2.90 -15.14 18.12
N GLU A 19 1.72 -14.73 17.63
CA GLU A 19 1.46 -14.61 16.20
C GLU A 19 2.29 -13.50 15.56
N LEU A 20 2.40 -12.35 16.21
CA LEU A 20 3.21 -11.22 15.76
C LEU A 20 4.67 -11.64 15.57
N VAL A 21 5.26 -12.30 16.56
CA VAL A 21 6.63 -12.83 16.45
C VAL A 21 6.74 -13.86 15.33
N ALA A 22 5.80 -14.81 15.24
CA ALA A 22 5.81 -15.85 14.21
C ALA A 22 5.68 -15.31 12.78
N ARG A 23 5.06 -14.15 12.60
CA ARG A 23 4.86 -13.49 11.29
C ARG A 23 5.75 -12.27 11.10
N ASN A 24 6.80 -12.12 11.93
CA ASN A 24 7.74 -11.01 11.88
C ASN A 24 7.04 -9.63 11.89
N PHE A 25 5.95 -9.50 12.66
CA PHE A 25 5.15 -8.27 12.78
C PHE A 25 4.65 -7.74 11.43
N GLY A 26 4.46 -8.61 10.44
CA GLY A 26 4.05 -8.23 9.08
C GLY A 26 5.19 -7.64 8.23
N MET A 27 6.43 -7.69 8.68
CA MET A 27 7.61 -7.27 7.92
C MET A 27 8.04 -8.38 6.96
N ALA A 28 7.73 -8.21 5.68
CA ALA A 28 8.04 -9.20 4.67
C ALA A 28 9.55 -9.33 4.44
N SER A 29 10.02 -10.57 4.36
CA SER A 29 11.36 -10.90 3.89
C SER A 29 11.42 -10.89 2.35
N PRO A 30 12.60 -11.00 1.72
CA PRO A 30 12.73 -11.04 0.26
C PRO A 30 11.94 -12.20 -0.35
N ALA A 31 11.87 -13.34 0.34
CA ALA A 31 11.06 -14.49 -0.07
C ALA A 31 9.56 -14.18 -0.08
N GLY A 32 9.08 -13.37 0.88
CA GLY A 32 7.70 -12.87 0.94
C GLY A 32 7.36 -12.00 -0.28
N HIS A 33 8.24 -11.06 -0.62
CA HIS A 33 8.09 -10.23 -1.82
C HIS A 33 8.14 -11.05 -3.11
N ARG A 34 9.03 -12.04 -3.22
CA ARG A 34 9.06 -12.94 -4.40
C ARG A 34 7.82 -13.82 -4.51
N LYS A 35 7.25 -14.26 -3.38
CA LYS A 35 5.97 -14.96 -3.34
C LYS A 35 4.84 -14.07 -3.86
N ALA A 36 4.77 -12.81 -3.40
CA ALA A 36 3.78 -11.85 -3.90
C ALA A 36 3.92 -11.67 -5.41
N LEU A 37 5.13 -11.42 -5.91
CA LEU A 37 5.42 -11.29 -7.33
C LEU A 37 4.96 -12.50 -8.16
N ARG A 38 5.23 -13.72 -7.67
CA ARG A 38 4.77 -14.96 -8.33
C ARG A 38 3.25 -15.01 -8.44
N LEU A 39 2.53 -14.62 -7.40
CA LEU A 39 1.06 -14.61 -7.37
C LEU A 39 0.48 -13.52 -8.28
N MET A 40 1.08 -12.32 -8.30
CA MET A 40 0.67 -11.24 -9.21
C MET A 40 0.83 -11.63 -10.67
N ARG A 41 1.95 -12.27 -11.04
CA ARG A 41 2.17 -12.82 -12.39
C ARG A 41 1.19 -13.92 -12.74
N LEU A 42 0.85 -14.78 -11.78
CA LEU A 42 -0.18 -15.81 -11.98
C LEU A 42 -1.56 -15.18 -12.23
N ALA A 43 -1.95 -14.19 -11.43
CA ALA A 43 -3.20 -13.46 -11.61
C ALA A 43 -3.30 -12.83 -13.01
N ALA A 44 -2.25 -12.15 -13.44
CA ALA A 44 -2.18 -11.57 -14.78
C ALA A 44 -2.31 -12.62 -15.90
N ARG A 45 -1.67 -13.80 -15.77
CA ARG A 45 -1.82 -14.89 -16.75
C ARG A 45 -3.23 -15.46 -16.81
N LEU A 46 -3.96 -15.43 -15.70
CA LEU A 46 -5.32 -15.92 -15.59
C LEU A 46 -6.38 -14.82 -15.87
N GLY A 47 -5.95 -13.59 -16.17
CA GLY A 47 -6.86 -12.46 -16.34
C GLY A 47 -7.60 -12.06 -15.05
N LEU A 48 -7.05 -12.42 -13.87
CA LEU A 48 -7.64 -12.11 -12.58
C LEU A 48 -7.19 -10.71 -12.12
N PRO A 49 -8.12 -9.86 -11.65
CA PRO A 49 -7.76 -8.65 -10.92
C PRO A 49 -6.95 -8.97 -9.66
N VAL A 50 -6.08 -8.04 -9.28
CA VAL A 50 -5.28 -8.13 -8.06
C VAL A 50 -5.79 -7.11 -7.04
N VAL A 51 -6.01 -7.56 -5.82
CA VAL A 51 -6.26 -6.71 -4.65
C VAL A 51 -5.12 -6.91 -3.66
N THR A 52 -4.43 -5.82 -3.30
CA THR A 52 -3.37 -5.87 -2.29
C THR A 52 -3.80 -5.23 -0.97
N LEU A 53 -3.46 -5.87 0.15
CA LEU A 53 -3.72 -5.38 1.50
C LEU A 53 -2.40 -5.02 2.19
N VAL A 54 -2.20 -3.73 2.44
CA VAL A 54 -0.99 -3.15 2.99
C VAL A 54 -1.15 -2.89 4.48
N ASP A 55 -0.38 -3.62 5.29
CA ASP A 55 -0.32 -3.46 6.75
C ASP A 55 1.03 -3.96 7.27
N THR A 56 2.04 -3.09 7.20
CA THR A 56 3.42 -3.38 7.56
C THR A 56 4.11 -2.14 8.12
N PRO A 57 4.92 -2.25 9.19
CA PRO A 57 5.76 -1.15 9.64
C PRO A 57 6.95 -0.91 8.68
N GLY A 58 7.25 -1.87 7.80
CA GLY A 58 8.35 -1.81 6.84
C GLY A 58 8.77 -3.20 6.35
N ALA A 59 9.70 -3.24 5.41
CA ALA A 59 10.33 -4.51 5.03
C ALA A 59 11.25 -4.99 6.16
N ASP A 60 11.48 -6.31 6.26
CA ASP A 60 12.40 -6.88 7.24
C ASP A 60 13.82 -6.28 7.09
N PRO A 61 14.34 -5.56 8.12
CA PRO A 61 15.65 -4.92 8.06
C PRO A 61 16.80 -5.83 8.52
N GLY A 62 16.54 -7.14 8.71
CA GLY A 62 17.53 -8.09 9.21
C GLY A 62 18.68 -8.39 8.24
N VAL A 63 19.85 -8.76 8.79
CA VAL A 63 21.06 -9.11 8.01
C VAL A 63 20.79 -10.20 6.97
N SER A 64 19.99 -11.21 7.33
CA SER A 64 19.64 -12.29 6.39
C SER A 64 18.76 -11.79 5.24
N ALA A 65 17.87 -10.83 5.49
CA ALA A 65 17.05 -10.20 4.44
C ALA A 65 17.93 -9.42 3.46
N GLU A 66 18.92 -8.67 3.96
CA GLU A 66 19.89 -7.97 3.13
C GLU A 66 20.72 -8.93 2.27
N GLN A 67 21.29 -9.98 2.86
CA GLN A 67 22.04 -11.02 2.13
C GLN A 67 21.21 -11.71 1.03
N GLN A 68 19.90 -11.81 1.25
CA GLN A 68 18.95 -12.40 0.29
C GLN A 68 18.38 -11.39 -0.71
N GLY A 69 18.80 -10.12 -0.67
CA GLY A 69 18.45 -9.08 -1.63
C GLY A 69 17.09 -8.43 -1.39
N GLN A 70 16.87 -7.86 -0.20
CA GLN A 70 15.63 -7.16 0.16
C GLN A 70 15.29 -6.01 -0.79
N ALA A 71 16.26 -5.12 -1.04
CA ALA A 71 16.08 -4.00 -1.98
C ALA A 71 15.72 -4.48 -3.40
N ALA A 72 16.38 -5.53 -3.88
CA ALA A 72 16.09 -6.10 -5.20
C ALA A 72 14.68 -6.69 -5.26
N ALA A 73 14.26 -7.44 -4.23
CA ALA A 73 12.92 -8.03 -4.19
C ALA A 73 11.81 -6.96 -4.18
N ILE A 74 12.01 -5.86 -3.45
CA ILE A 74 11.09 -4.70 -3.45
C ILE A 74 11.06 -4.05 -4.84
N ALA A 75 12.22 -3.75 -5.42
CA ALA A 75 12.34 -3.11 -6.73
C ALA A 75 11.68 -3.94 -7.84
N GLU A 76 11.86 -5.27 -7.83
CA GLU A 76 11.21 -6.20 -8.76
C GLU A 76 9.69 -6.17 -8.65
N ASN A 77 9.15 -6.06 -7.44
CA ASN A 77 7.71 -5.96 -7.21
C ASN A 77 7.15 -4.64 -7.75
N ILE A 78 7.81 -3.51 -7.43
CA ILE A 78 7.45 -2.18 -7.94
C ILE A 78 7.45 -2.18 -9.47
N LEU A 79 8.53 -2.69 -10.08
CA LEU A 79 8.64 -2.78 -11.54
C LEU A 79 7.53 -3.64 -12.13
N ALA A 80 7.32 -4.84 -11.59
CA ALA A 80 6.31 -5.76 -12.10
C ALA A 80 4.90 -5.17 -12.01
N LEU A 81 4.54 -4.58 -10.87
CA LEU A 81 3.27 -3.90 -10.69
C LEU A 81 3.11 -2.73 -11.65
N SER A 82 4.16 -1.97 -11.97
CA SER A 82 4.07 -0.84 -12.90
C SER A 82 3.69 -1.23 -14.33
N VAL A 83 3.90 -2.49 -14.71
CA VAL A 83 3.61 -3.04 -16.03
C VAL A 83 2.65 -4.24 -16.00
N LEU A 84 2.05 -4.55 -14.84
CA LEU A 84 1.23 -5.75 -14.69
C LEU A 84 -0.05 -5.64 -15.54
N PRO A 85 -0.31 -6.56 -16.47
CA PRO A 85 -1.37 -6.44 -17.47
C PRO A 85 -2.74 -6.89 -16.95
N THR A 86 -3.14 -6.45 -15.76
CA THR A 86 -4.44 -6.73 -15.12
C THR A 86 -4.82 -5.56 -14.19
N PRO A 87 -6.10 -5.33 -13.86
CA PRO A 87 -6.49 -4.35 -12.86
C PRO A 87 -5.85 -4.62 -11.49
N VAL A 88 -5.36 -3.56 -10.84
CA VAL A 88 -4.77 -3.62 -9.49
C VAL A 88 -5.41 -2.55 -8.60
N VAL A 89 -5.97 -2.98 -7.48
CA VAL A 89 -6.42 -2.10 -6.39
C VAL A 89 -5.59 -2.38 -5.15
N ALA A 90 -4.90 -1.38 -4.63
CA ALA A 90 -4.18 -1.48 -3.36
C ALA A 90 -4.97 -0.80 -2.24
N VAL A 91 -4.94 -1.39 -1.06
CA VAL A 91 -5.60 -0.87 0.13
C VAL A 91 -4.61 -0.84 1.28
N VAL A 92 -4.38 0.32 1.88
CA VAL A 92 -3.68 0.40 3.17
C VAL A 92 -4.70 0.20 4.29
N THR A 93 -4.61 -0.93 4.96
CA THR A 93 -5.55 -1.36 6.02
C THR A 93 -5.05 -1.07 7.43
N GLY A 94 -3.78 -0.70 7.56
CA GLY A 94 -3.17 -0.33 8.84
C GLY A 94 -1.96 0.55 8.59
N GLU A 95 -0.76 -0.02 8.73
CA GLU A 95 0.48 0.70 8.46
C GLU A 95 0.98 0.53 7.02
N GLY A 96 1.28 1.63 6.36
CA GLY A 96 1.97 1.71 5.08
C GLY A 96 3.43 2.08 5.28
N GLY A 97 4.25 1.15 5.75
CA GLY A 97 5.66 1.39 6.02
C GLY A 97 6.55 1.38 4.77
N SER A 98 6.95 2.57 4.31
CA SER A 98 8.07 2.80 3.38
C SER A 98 8.06 1.89 2.13
N GLY A 99 9.24 1.42 1.70
CA GLY A 99 9.42 0.54 0.55
C GLY A 99 8.74 -0.83 0.69
N GLY A 100 8.60 -1.34 1.92
CA GLY A 100 7.89 -2.60 2.19
C GLY A 100 6.42 -2.53 1.80
N ALA A 101 5.75 -1.44 2.17
CA ALA A 101 4.40 -1.12 1.72
C ALA A 101 4.32 -0.84 0.22
N LEU A 102 5.23 -0.01 -0.31
CA LEU A 102 5.26 0.36 -1.73
C LEU A 102 5.42 -0.85 -2.65
N ALA A 103 6.10 -1.91 -2.20
CA ALA A 103 6.22 -3.17 -2.93
C ALA A 103 4.85 -3.78 -3.31
N LEU A 104 3.78 -3.47 -2.58
CA LEU A 104 2.41 -3.93 -2.87
C LEU A 104 1.44 -2.80 -3.26
N ALA A 105 1.85 -1.53 -3.20
CA ALA A 105 0.95 -0.38 -3.38
C ALA A 105 1.03 0.29 -4.76
N VAL A 106 1.79 -0.27 -5.71
CA VAL A 106 1.80 0.20 -7.09
C VAL A 106 0.55 -0.30 -7.81
N ALA A 107 -0.48 0.54 -7.93
CA ALA A 107 -1.81 0.13 -8.36
C ALA A 107 -2.51 1.13 -9.28
N ASP A 108 -3.61 0.72 -9.91
CA ASP A 108 -4.49 1.62 -10.67
C ASP A 108 -5.31 2.51 -9.73
N ARG A 109 -5.69 1.95 -8.58
CA ARG A 109 -6.35 2.62 -7.47
C ARG A 109 -5.66 2.30 -6.15
N VAL A 110 -5.47 3.31 -5.32
CA VAL A 110 -4.93 3.20 -3.96
C VAL A 110 -5.98 3.72 -3.00
N LEU A 111 -6.51 2.84 -2.15
CA LEU A 111 -7.46 3.17 -1.10
C LEU A 111 -6.75 3.12 0.25
N MET A 112 -7.27 3.84 1.24
CA MET A 112 -6.80 3.74 2.62
C MET A 112 -7.98 3.69 3.58
N LEU A 113 -7.91 2.85 4.61
CA LEU A 113 -8.84 2.99 5.74
C LEU A 113 -8.60 4.33 6.45
N GLU A 114 -9.66 4.86 7.05
CA GLU A 114 -9.68 6.18 7.69
C GLU A 114 -8.54 6.41 8.68
N HIS A 115 -8.23 5.42 9.52
CA HIS A 115 -7.18 5.52 10.54
C HIS A 115 -5.84 4.91 10.09
N ALA A 116 -5.74 4.45 8.83
CA ALA A 116 -4.50 3.95 8.28
C ALA A 116 -3.48 5.07 8.03
N VAL A 117 -2.21 4.70 8.05
CA VAL A 117 -1.08 5.62 7.81
C VAL A 117 -0.23 5.13 6.66
N TYR A 118 0.36 6.04 5.88
CA TYR A 118 1.31 5.66 4.82
C TYR A 118 2.43 6.71 4.76
N SER A 119 3.66 6.28 4.97
CA SER A 119 4.82 7.18 5.07
C SER A 119 6.09 6.56 4.49
N VAL A 120 7.01 7.43 4.05
CA VAL A 120 8.35 7.05 3.56
C VAL A 120 9.28 6.56 4.69
N ILE A 121 9.02 7.00 5.92
CA ILE A 121 9.77 6.65 7.14
C ILE A 121 8.80 6.66 8.33
N SER A 122 9.08 5.88 9.37
CA SER A 122 8.31 5.98 10.62
C SER A 122 8.46 7.37 11.24
N PRO A 123 7.43 7.89 11.93
CA PRO A 123 7.53 9.16 12.67
C PRO A 123 8.70 9.19 13.65
N GLU A 124 8.96 8.08 14.34
CA GLU A 124 10.06 7.91 15.29
C GLU A 124 11.42 7.98 14.59
N GLY A 125 11.56 7.31 13.44
CA GLY A 125 12.79 7.37 12.65
C GLY A 125 13.05 8.76 12.08
N CYS A 126 12.00 9.45 11.63
CA CYS A 126 12.08 10.83 11.17
C CYS A 126 12.49 11.79 12.30
N ALA A 127 11.87 11.63 13.48
CA ALA A 127 12.19 12.41 14.68
C ALA A 127 13.67 12.26 15.06
N ALA A 128 14.18 11.03 15.13
CA ALA A 128 15.56 10.77 15.49
C ALA A 128 16.61 11.34 14.52
N ILE A 129 16.24 11.60 13.26
CA ILE A 129 17.15 12.14 12.23
C ILE A 129 17.09 13.67 12.18
N LEU A 130 15.89 14.25 12.20
CA LEU A 130 15.67 15.67 11.94
C LEU A 130 15.53 16.52 13.20
N TRP A 131 15.21 15.90 14.34
CA TRP A 131 15.07 16.57 15.62
C TRP A 131 16.11 16.06 16.62
N PRO A 132 16.55 16.91 17.56
CA PRO A 132 17.46 16.49 18.63
C PRO A 132 16.84 15.53 19.66
N ASP A 133 15.51 15.42 19.70
CA ASP A 133 14.75 14.70 20.71
C ASP A 133 13.82 13.66 20.07
N SER A 134 13.94 12.41 20.52
CA SER A 134 13.10 11.29 20.06
C SER A 134 11.63 11.43 20.48
N SER A 135 11.31 12.30 21.45
CA SER A 135 9.92 12.63 21.80
C SER A 135 9.18 13.39 20.69
N ALA A 136 9.89 13.89 19.67
CA ALA A 136 9.33 14.67 18.57
C ALA A 136 8.52 13.85 17.54
N ALA A 137 8.31 12.54 17.75
CA ALA A 137 7.53 11.69 16.84
C ALA A 137 6.15 12.25 16.46
N PRO A 138 5.33 12.83 17.37
CA PRO A 138 4.06 13.46 16.98
C PRO A 138 4.24 14.69 16.08
N GLN A 139 5.33 15.44 16.25
CA GLN A 139 5.67 16.56 15.36
C GLN A 139 6.10 16.06 13.98
N ALA A 140 6.94 15.02 13.94
CA ALA A 140 7.36 14.37 12.71
C ALA A 140 6.16 13.80 11.94
N ALA A 141 5.23 13.13 12.61
CA ALA A 141 4.01 12.58 12.00
C ALA A 141 3.18 13.67 11.29
N ARG A 142 2.98 14.82 11.94
CA ARG A 142 2.28 15.97 11.34
C ARG A 142 3.04 16.56 10.15
N ALA A 143 4.37 16.66 10.25
CA ALA A 143 5.20 17.17 9.16
C ALA A 143 5.18 16.25 7.93
N LEU A 144 5.15 14.92 8.15
CA LEU A 144 5.11 13.91 7.10
C LEU A 144 3.77 13.84 6.36
N ARG A 145 2.67 14.34 6.95
CA ARG A 145 1.31 14.31 6.36
C ARG A 145 0.90 12.90 5.92
N LEU A 146 1.05 11.95 6.84
CA LEU A 146 0.94 10.51 6.61
C LEU A 146 -0.47 9.92 6.72
N THR A 147 -1.47 10.75 7.06
CA THR A 147 -2.86 10.28 7.28
C THR A 147 -3.59 10.03 5.95
N ALA A 148 -4.61 9.17 5.96
CA ALA A 148 -5.44 8.92 4.78
C ALA A 148 -6.02 10.21 4.18
N ALA A 149 -6.52 11.13 5.03
CA ALA A 149 -7.05 12.42 4.60
C ALA A 149 -6.00 13.33 3.98
N ASP A 150 -4.78 13.38 4.53
CA ASP A 150 -3.66 14.12 3.95
C ASP A 150 -3.29 13.59 2.56
N LEU A 151 -3.13 12.28 2.45
CA LEU A 151 -2.67 11.64 1.22
C LEU A 151 -3.73 11.66 0.12
N CYS A 152 -5.01 11.67 0.47
CA CYS A 152 -6.10 11.93 -0.45
C CYS A 152 -6.03 13.38 -0.98
N ARG A 153 -5.83 14.39 -0.11
CA ARG A 153 -5.62 15.78 -0.52
C ARG A 153 -4.38 15.97 -1.42
N LEU A 154 -3.34 15.17 -1.21
CA LEU A 154 -2.13 15.17 -2.04
C LEU A 154 -2.28 14.40 -3.36
N GLY A 155 -3.41 13.70 -3.57
CA GLY A 155 -3.67 12.90 -4.76
C GLY A 155 -2.88 11.60 -4.84
N VAL A 156 -2.31 11.14 -3.72
CA VAL A 156 -1.64 9.82 -3.63
C VAL A 156 -2.67 8.71 -3.46
N VAL A 157 -3.72 8.98 -2.68
CA VAL A 157 -4.83 8.08 -2.37
C VAL A 157 -6.08 8.52 -3.10
N ASP A 158 -6.81 7.58 -3.69
CA ASP A 158 -8.03 7.83 -4.47
C ASP A 158 -9.28 7.90 -3.59
N GLU A 159 -9.34 7.12 -2.52
CA GLU A 159 -10.47 7.08 -1.59
C GLU A 159 -10.02 6.79 -0.16
N VAL A 160 -10.61 7.50 0.79
CA VAL A 160 -10.57 7.17 2.21
C VAL A 160 -11.82 6.35 2.52
N VAL A 161 -11.62 5.09 2.91
CA VAL A 161 -12.70 4.18 3.29
C VAL A 161 -13.00 4.42 4.79
N PRO A 162 -14.22 4.83 5.16
CA PRO A 162 -14.55 5.09 6.55
C PRO A 162 -14.48 3.80 7.38
N GLU A 163 -14.20 3.94 8.67
CA GLU A 163 -14.23 2.84 9.62
C GLU A 163 -15.51 2.87 10.49
N PRO A 164 -16.00 1.70 10.95
CA PRO A 164 -17.12 1.66 11.88
C PRO A 164 -16.74 2.29 13.23
N THR A 165 -17.71 2.77 14.00
CA THR A 165 -17.47 3.32 15.33
C THR A 165 -17.22 2.18 16.35
N PRO A 166 -16.21 2.27 17.25
CA PRO A 166 -15.24 3.37 17.40
C PRO A 166 -14.10 3.39 16.37
N ALA A 167 -13.73 2.24 15.81
CA ALA A 167 -12.83 2.10 14.64
C ALA A 167 -12.94 0.65 14.12
N ALA A 168 -12.16 0.27 13.10
CA ALA A 168 -12.22 -1.06 12.46
C ALA A 168 -12.07 -2.24 13.43
N HIS A 169 -11.32 -2.09 14.52
CA HIS A 169 -11.17 -3.14 15.54
C HIS A 169 -12.43 -3.37 16.38
N GLY A 170 -13.32 -2.37 16.46
CA GLY A 170 -14.58 -2.45 17.19
C GLY A 170 -15.65 -3.25 16.45
N ASP A 171 -15.63 -3.22 15.10
CA ASP A 171 -16.48 -4.04 14.24
C ASP A 171 -15.74 -4.46 12.96
N PRO A 172 -14.91 -5.52 13.01
CA PRO A 172 -14.13 -5.95 11.84
C PRO A 172 -15.01 -6.41 10.67
N ALA A 173 -16.23 -6.90 10.94
CA ALA A 173 -17.15 -7.34 9.90
C ALA A 173 -17.69 -6.14 9.12
N ALA A 174 -18.18 -5.11 9.82
CA ALA A 174 -18.62 -3.88 9.17
C ALA A 174 -17.48 -3.17 8.42
N ALA A 175 -16.26 -3.17 8.99
CA ALA A 175 -15.08 -2.65 8.30
C ALA A 175 -14.77 -3.42 7.01
N ALA A 176 -14.85 -4.75 7.04
CA ALA A 176 -14.66 -5.60 5.87
C ALA A 176 -15.74 -5.36 4.80
N ASP A 177 -16.99 -5.14 5.19
CA ASP A 177 -18.10 -4.86 4.27
C ASP A 177 -17.95 -3.47 3.61
N LEU A 178 -17.53 -2.46 4.36
CA LEU A 178 -17.22 -1.13 3.82
C LEU A 178 -16.06 -1.22 2.83
N LEU A 179 -14.98 -1.90 3.21
CA LEU A 179 -13.83 -2.08 2.35
C LEU A 179 -14.17 -2.90 1.10
N GLY A 180 -14.95 -3.97 1.23
CA GLY A 180 -15.38 -4.83 0.14
C GLY A 180 -16.17 -4.04 -0.91
N ARG A 181 -17.11 -3.19 -0.47
CA ARG A 181 -17.87 -2.29 -1.35
C ARG A 181 -16.98 -1.28 -2.08
N ALA A 182 -16.05 -0.64 -1.37
CA ALA A 182 -15.12 0.31 -1.97
C ALA A 182 -14.24 -0.36 -3.03
N VAL A 183 -13.63 -1.51 -2.70
CA VAL A 183 -12.80 -2.28 -3.65
C VAL A 183 -13.62 -2.73 -4.86
N ALA A 184 -14.85 -3.22 -4.66
CA ALA A 184 -15.73 -3.65 -5.75
C ALA A 184 -16.09 -2.49 -6.68
N GLY A 185 -16.42 -1.32 -6.13
CA GLY A 185 -16.74 -0.12 -6.90
C GLY A 185 -15.56 0.37 -7.75
N HIS A 186 -14.37 0.47 -7.15
CA HIS A 186 -13.15 0.84 -7.90
C HIS A 186 -12.78 -0.19 -8.95
N LEU A 187 -12.89 -1.48 -8.62
CA LEU A 187 -12.57 -2.54 -9.55
C LEU A 187 -13.54 -2.56 -10.74
N ALA A 188 -14.84 -2.34 -10.52
CA ALA A 188 -15.85 -2.29 -11.57
C ALA A 188 -15.44 -1.34 -12.72
N GLY A 189 -14.99 -0.13 -12.39
CA GLY A 189 -14.56 0.86 -13.38
C GLY A 189 -13.23 0.55 -14.10
N LEU A 190 -12.50 -0.47 -13.67
CA LEU A 190 -11.22 -0.87 -14.28
C LEU A 190 -11.36 -2.07 -15.22
N LEU A 191 -12.43 -2.85 -15.10
CA LEU A 191 -12.58 -4.14 -15.80
C LEU A 191 -12.76 -3.99 -17.32
N ASP A 192 -13.45 -2.94 -17.74
CA ASP A 192 -13.69 -2.66 -19.17
C ASP A 192 -12.59 -1.81 -19.81
N VAL A 193 -11.56 -1.46 -19.04
CA VAL A 193 -10.43 -0.67 -19.54
C VAL A 193 -9.45 -1.61 -20.25
N PRO A 194 -9.09 -1.35 -21.52
CA PRO A 194 -8.10 -2.15 -22.22
C PRO A 194 -6.78 -2.21 -21.44
N THR A 195 -6.16 -3.39 -21.35
CA THR A 195 -4.97 -3.63 -20.55
C THR A 195 -3.80 -2.68 -20.86
N ALA A 196 -3.56 -2.37 -22.13
CA ALA A 196 -2.53 -1.40 -22.52
C ALA A 196 -2.82 0.01 -21.98
N THR A 197 -4.09 0.37 -21.89
CA THR A 197 -4.55 1.63 -21.28
C THR A 197 -4.41 1.61 -19.76
N LEU A 198 -4.75 0.50 -19.08
CA LEU A 198 -4.50 0.33 -17.63
C LEU A 198 -3.02 0.56 -17.29
N VAL A 199 -2.13 -0.16 -17.97
CA VAL A 199 -0.67 -0.04 -17.74
C VAL A 199 -0.19 1.39 -18.01
N ARG A 200 -0.64 2.02 -19.10
CA ARG A 200 -0.30 3.42 -19.41
C ARG A 200 -0.79 4.37 -18.32
N HIS A 201 -2.02 4.22 -17.85
CA HIS A 201 -2.59 5.04 -16.78
C HIS A 201 -1.80 4.89 -15.47
N ARG A 202 -1.49 3.65 -15.08
CA ARG A 202 -0.66 3.36 -13.90
C ARG A 202 0.71 4.02 -14.01
N ARG A 203 1.43 3.86 -15.13
CA ARG A 203 2.73 4.51 -15.35
C ARG A 203 2.64 6.05 -15.29
N ASN A 204 1.60 6.62 -15.90
CA ASN A 204 1.38 8.06 -15.89
C ASN A 204 1.07 8.60 -14.49
N ARG A 205 0.29 7.85 -13.70
CA ARG A 205 0.00 8.19 -12.29
C ARG A 205 1.30 8.38 -11.50
N PHE A 206 2.16 7.36 -11.49
CA PHE A 206 3.40 7.40 -10.71
C PHE A 206 4.40 8.46 -11.23
N ARG A 207 4.39 8.78 -12.53
CA ARG A 207 5.20 9.87 -13.09
C ARG A 207 4.74 11.27 -12.69
N ARG A 208 3.49 11.44 -12.27
CA ARG A 208 2.95 12.74 -11.82
C ARG A 208 3.31 13.05 -10.38
N TYR A 209 3.61 12.03 -9.56
CA TYR A 209 4.02 12.24 -8.19
C TYR A 209 5.35 13.02 -8.13
N GLY A 210 5.37 14.07 -7.31
CA GLY A 210 6.55 14.94 -7.17
C GLY A 210 6.86 15.80 -8.41
N ALA A 211 6.11 15.67 -9.51
CA ALA A 211 6.21 16.61 -10.61
C ALA A 211 5.79 17.99 -10.09
N ALA A 212 6.67 18.98 -10.21
CA ALA A 212 6.33 20.35 -9.87
C ALA A 212 5.01 20.68 -10.58
N ARG A 213 3.99 21.11 -9.83
CA ARG A 213 2.90 21.87 -10.44
C ARG A 213 3.62 22.96 -11.21
N ALA A 214 3.49 22.98 -12.54
CA ALA A 214 3.97 24.10 -13.32
C ALA A 214 3.37 25.33 -12.64
N THR A 215 4.21 26.06 -11.90
CA THR A 215 3.81 27.31 -11.27
C THR A 215 3.55 28.19 -12.47
N GLY A 216 2.26 28.28 -12.83
CA GLY A 216 1.80 29.21 -13.84
C GLY A 216 2.31 30.56 -13.39
N THR A 217 3.33 31.03 -14.11
CA THR A 217 3.87 32.37 -14.01
C THR A 217 2.70 33.30 -14.31
N THR A 218 2.01 33.74 -13.26
CA THR A 218 1.14 34.88 -13.34
C THR A 218 2.03 36.07 -13.02
N ARG A 219 2.17 36.92 -14.04
CA ARG A 219 2.89 38.20 -14.02
C ARG A 219 2.38 39.10 -12.91
#